data_AF-T1I7G9-F1
#
_entry.id   AF-T1I7G9-F1
#
_cell.length_a   1.000
_cell.length_b   1.000
_cell.length_c   1.000
_cell.angle_alpha   90.00
_cell.angle_beta   90.00
_cell.angle_gamma   90.00
#
_symmetry.space_group_name_H-M   'P 1'
#
loop_
_entity.id
_entity.type
_entity.pdbx_description
1 polymer ?
#
loop_
_entity_poly.entity_id
_entity_poly.type
_entity_poly.pdbx_seq_one_letter_code
_entity_poly.pdbx_strand_id
1 'polypeptide(L)' 'MDEKEFRVLIKHYFMKGKTPEETKEKLDKHYGDSAPSIRTVYKWMNVLDALLRLLLQLIKSMIW' A
#
# COMPACT_ATOMS: atom_id res chain seq x y z
N MET A 1 -4.35 3.72 -16.80
CA MET A 1 -3.64 4.04 -15.55
C MET A 1 -2.34 3.27 -15.56
N ASP A 2 -1.22 3.96 -15.36
CA ASP A 2 0.09 3.32 -15.36
C ASP A 2 0.45 2.76 -13.97
N GLU A 3 1.55 2.02 -13.89
CA GLU A 3 1.99 1.43 -12.63
C GLU A 3 2.28 2.48 -11.54
N LYS A 4 2.84 3.64 -11.91
CA LYS A 4 3.18 4.70 -10.95
C LYS A 4 1.92 5.30 -10.35
N GLU A 5 0.89 5.54 -11.16
CA GLU A 5 -0.41 6.02 -10.70
C GLU A 5 -1.06 5.01 -9.73
N PHE A 6 -1.03 3.71 -10.04
CA PHE A 6 -1.51 2.68 -9.11
C PHE A 6 -0.71 2.65 -7.81
N ARG A 7 0.61 2.79 -7.84
CA ARG A 7 1.45 2.86 -6.62
C ARG A 7 1.06 4.04 -5.74
N VAL A 8 0.76 5.19 -6.33
CA VAL A 8 0.30 6.39 -5.60
C VAL A 8 -1.04 6.12 -4.91
N LEU A 9 -2.00 5.50 -5.62
CA LEU A 9 -3.30 5.14 -5.05
C LEU A 9 -3.19 4.09 -3.93
N ILE A 10 -2.39 3.04 -4.13
CA ILE A 10 -2.16 2.01 -3.10
C ILE A 10 -1.53 2.64 -1.85
N LYS A 11 -0.56 3.56 -2.03
CA LYS A 11 0.02 4.32 -0.91
C LYS A 11 -1.04 5.15 -0.19
N HIS A 12 -1.93 5.83 -0.92
CA HIS A 12 -3.03 6.57 -0.33
C HIS A 12 -3.95 5.68 0.50
N TYR A 13 -4.35 4.51 -0.02
CA TYR A 13 -5.19 3.56 0.72
C TYR A 13 -4.50 2.99 1.96
N PHE A 14 -3.21 2.67 1.87
CA PHE A 14 -2.40 2.28 3.03
C PHE A 14 -2.41 3.35 4.13
N MET A 15 -2.19 4.62 3.77
CA MET A 15 -2.24 5.74 4.73
C MET A 15 -3.62 5.96 5.34
N LYS A 16 -4.69 5.51 4.67
CA LYS A 16 -6.07 5.49 5.19
C LYS A 16 -6.38 4.25 6.04
N GLY A 17 -5.38 3.39 6.29
CA GLY A 17 -5.53 2.18 7.09
C GLY A 17 -6.28 1.05 6.40
N LYS A 18 -6.34 1.05 5.05
CA LYS A 18 -7.02 -0.01 4.30
C LYS A 18 -6.17 -1.27 4.21
N THR A 19 -6.83 -2.42 4.27
CA THR A 19 -6.15 -3.71 4.06
C THR A 19 -5.86 -3.95 2.58
N PRO A 20 -4.98 -4.90 2.24
CA PRO A 20 -4.74 -5.30 0.84
C PRO A 20 -6.01 -5.76 0.11
N GLU A 21 -6.91 -6.45 0.80
CA GLU A 21 -8.17 -6.97 0.26
C GLU A 21 -9.15 -5.83 -0.04
N GLU A 22 -9.36 -4.91 0.91
CA GLU A 22 -10.21 -3.73 0.68
C GLU A 22 -9.64 -2.83 -0.44
N THR A 23 -8.31 -2.73 -0.51
CA THR A 23 -7.62 -1.97 -1.56
C THR A 23 -7.85 -2.63 -2.91
N LYS A 24 -7.72 -3.97 -3.01
CA LYS A 24 -7.99 -4.71 -4.24
C LYS A 24 -9.44 -4.57 -4.68
N GLU A 25 -10.40 -4.75 -3.77
CA GLU A 25 -11.83 -4.60 -4.09
C GLU A 25 -12.14 -3.23 -4.68
N LYS A 26 -11.58 -2.15 -4.10
CA LYS A 26 -11.74 -0.79 -4.65
C LYS A 26 -11.10 -0.65 -6.03
N LEU A 27 -9.88 -1.17 -6.21
CA LEU A 27 -9.20 -1.09 -7.49
C LEU A 27 -9.97 -1.86 -8.58
N ASP A 28 -10.50 -3.04 -8.25
CA ASP A 28 -11.30 -3.85 -9.18
C ASP A 28 -12.60 -3.16 -9.56
N LYS A 29 -13.30 -2.59 -8.58
CA LYS A 29 -14.55 -1.88 -8.82
C LYS A 29 -14.39 -0.70 -9.79
N HIS A 30 -13.25 0.00 -9.74
CA HIS A 30 -13.02 1.21 -10.53
C HIS A 30 -12.24 0.97 -11.83
N TYR A 31 -11.38 -0.05 -11.87
CA TYR A 31 -10.44 -0.25 -12.98
C TYR A 31 -10.52 -1.63 -13.63
N GLY A 32 -11.30 -2.57 -13.07
CA GLY A 32 -11.54 -3.90 -13.65
C GLY A 32 -10.24 -4.63 -14.02
N ASP A 33 -10.14 -5.10 -15.26
CA ASP A 33 -8.98 -5.84 -15.77
C ASP A 33 -7.68 -5.02 -15.83
N SER A 34 -7.78 -3.69 -15.78
CA SER A 34 -6.60 -2.82 -15.70
C SER A 34 -6.02 -2.74 -14.28
N ALA A 35 -6.75 -3.23 -13.27
CA ALA A 35 -6.30 -3.19 -11.89
C ALA A 35 -5.11 -4.14 -11.66
N PRO A 36 -4.16 -3.76 -10.78
CA PRO A 36 -3.08 -4.66 -10.41
C PRO A 36 -3.60 -5.90 -9.70
N SER A 37 -2.92 -7.04 -9.90
CA SER A 37 -3.24 -8.28 -9.20
C SER A 37 -3.18 -8.12 -7.67
N ILE A 38 -3.91 -8.96 -6.93
CA ILE A 38 -3.87 -8.95 -5.46
C ILE A 38 -2.44 -9.19 -4.93
N ARG A 39 -1.66 -10.05 -5.58
CA ARG A 39 -0.25 -10.30 -5.26
C ARG A 39 0.59 -9.02 -5.38
N THR A 40 0.33 -8.22 -6.41
CA THR A 40 0.96 -6.92 -6.60
C THR A 40 0.59 -6.00 -5.44
N VAL A 41 -0.69 -5.85 -5.11
CA VAL A 41 -1.16 -5.01 -3.97
C VAL A 41 -0.47 -5.40 -2.66
N TYR A 42 -0.41 -6.69 -2.31
CA TYR A 42 0.33 -7.16 -1.13
C TYR A 42 1.80 -6.77 -1.16
N LYS A 43 2.49 -6.99 -2.29
CA LYS A 43 3.90 -6.64 -2.42
C LYS A 43 4.14 -5.15 -2.11
N TRP A 44 3.31 -4.27 -2.68
CA TRP A 44 3.42 -2.82 -2.47
C TRP A 44 3.14 -2.43 -1.01
N MET A 45 2.06 -2.95 -0.42
CA MET A 45 1.69 -2.62 0.96
C MET A 45 2.68 -3.18 1.99
N ASN A 46 3.24 -4.37 1.76
CA ASN A 46 4.25 -4.95 2.65
C ASN A 46 5.54 -4.11 2.67
N VAL A 47 5.94 -3.51 1.53
CA VAL A 47 7.08 -2.58 1.51
C VAL A 47 6.78 -1.34 2.34
N LEU A 48 5.57 -0.79 2.22
CA LEU A 48 5.15 0.38 3.01
C LEU A 48 5.09 0.06 4.51
N ASP A 49 4.56 -1.11 4.89
CA ASP A 49 4.51 -1.58 6.28
C ASP A 49 5.91 -1.79 6.86
N ALA A 50 6.81 -2.44 6.10
CA ALA A 50 8.21 -2.64 6.51
C ALA A 50 8.93 -1.30 6.73
N LEU A 51 8.77 -0.35 5.81
CA LEU A 51 9.35 1.00 5.95
C LEU A 51 8.78 1.73 7.17
N LEU A 52 7.46 1.67 7.40
CA LEU A 52 6.85 2.27 8.57
C LEU A 52 7.39 1.65 9.87
N ARG A 53 7.55 0.32 9.94
CA ARG A 53 8.15 -0.36 11.09
C ARG A 53 9.57 0.09 11.35
N LEU A 54 10.40 0.20 10.32
CA LEU A 54 11.79 0.67 10.44
C LEU A 54 11.83 2.12 10.93
N LEU A 55 11.00 3.00 10.37
CA LEU A 55 10.92 4.39 10.81
C LEU A 55 10.49 4.50 12.28
N LEU A 56 9.49 3.71 12.70
CA LEU A 56 9.05 3.68 14.09
C LEU A 56 10.14 3.15 15.04
N GLN A 57 10.97 2.20 14.60
CA GLN A 57 12.12 1.73 15.38
C GLN A 57 13.18 2.82 15.54
N LEU A 58 13.52 3.53 14.47
CA LEU A 58 14.49 4.63 14.50
C LEU A 58 14.02 5.78 15.39
N ILE A 59 12.74 6.17 15.31
CA ILE A 59 12.19 7.21 16.17
C ILE A 59 12.26 6.78 17.64
N LYS A 60 11.93 5.51 17.94
CA LYS A 60 12.03 4.98 19.31
C LYS A 60 13.46 5.00 19.84
N SER A 61 14.47 4.69 19.01
CA SER A 61 15.89 4.74 19.41
C SER A 61 16.48 6.15 19.51
N MET A 62 15.73 7.18 19.12
CA MET A 62 16.16 8.58 19.26
C MET A 62 15.55 9.25 20.50
N ILE A 63 14.41 8.74 20.98
CA ILE A 63 13.68 9.29 22.14
C ILE A 63 14.12 8.62 23.45
N TRP A 64 14.61 7.38 23.37
CA TRP A 64 15.27 6.63 24.43
C TRP A 64 16.77 6.55 24.18
#